data_AF-A0A7S2H840-F1
#
_entry.id   AF-A0A7S2H840-F1
#
_cell.length_a   1.000
_cell.length_b   1.000
_cell.length_c   1.000
_cell.angle_alpha   90.00
_cell.angle_beta   90.00
_cell.angle_gamma   90.00
#
_symmetry.space_group_name_H-M   'P 1'
#
loop_
_entity.id
_entity.type
_entity.pdbx_description
1 polymer ?
#
loop_
_entity_poly.entity_id
_entity_poly.type
_entity_poly.pdbx_seq_one_letter_code
_entity_poly.pdbx_strand_id
1 'polypeptide(L)'
;DINYERKCAEMGNRLISFFAYLCPCAGGGRTYFPKLRVGFTPEIGSAVCWYNLDRHGNLDDRTLHAGEPVSDGEKWGLNVWLRERPRVRSGVRMRRRVANASLHLEADDLGSGGSVRVR
;
A
#
# COMPACT_ATOMS: atom_id res chain seq x y z
N ASP A 1 -9.65 -6.55 15.06
CA ASP A 1 -9.50 -5.14 15.50
C ASP A 1 -10.87 -4.65 15.93
N ILE A 2 -11.05 -4.34 17.22
CA ILE A 2 -12.36 -4.00 17.81
C ILE A 2 -13.00 -2.73 17.20
N ASN A 3 -12.25 -1.97 16.39
CA ASN A 3 -12.72 -0.75 15.74
C ASN A 3 -12.74 -0.84 14.20
N TYR A 4 -12.71 -2.05 13.63
CA TYR A 4 -12.54 -2.21 12.18
C TYR A 4 -13.68 -1.58 11.38
N GLU A 5 -14.93 -1.85 11.76
CA GLU A 5 -16.12 -1.33 11.07
C GLU A 5 -16.17 0.19 11.10
N ARG A 6 -15.95 0.81 12.28
CA ARG A 6 -15.86 2.27 12.42
C ARG A 6 -14.77 2.85 11.51
N LYS A 7 -13.57 2.26 11.49
CA LYS A 7 -12.48 2.72 10.63
C LYS A 7 -12.85 2.59 9.14
N CYS A 8 -13.60 1.57 8.76
CA CYS A 8 -14.08 1.41 7.39
C CYS A 8 -15.14 2.46 7.03
N ALA A 9 -16.05 2.79 7.94
CA ALA A 9 -17.00 3.88 7.73
C ALA A 9 -16.28 5.23 7.50
N GLU A 10 -15.29 5.55 8.34
CA GLU A 10 -14.53 6.81 8.27
C GLU A 10 -13.58 6.90 7.07
N MET A 11 -12.78 5.87 6.84
CA MET A 11 -11.61 5.91 5.94
C MET A 11 -11.69 4.92 4.77
N GLY A 12 -12.79 4.17 4.65
CA GLY A 12 -12.88 3.06 3.69
C GLY A 12 -12.05 1.86 4.14
N ASN A 13 -12.02 0.84 3.30
CA ASN A 13 -11.30 -0.39 3.54
C ASN A 13 -9.77 -0.17 3.48
N ARG A 14 -8.99 -1.18 3.86
CA ARG A 14 -7.55 -1.18 3.66
C ARG A 14 -7.28 -1.43 2.18
N LEU A 15 -6.81 -0.42 1.46
CA LEU A 15 -6.50 -0.53 0.04
C LEU A 15 -5.22 -1.35 -0.18
N ILE A 16 -4.16 -1.01 0.54
CA ILE A 16 -2.85 -1.65 0.42
C ILE A 16 -2.40 -2.15 1.79
N SER A 17 -1.86 -3.36 1.81
CA SER A 17 -1.09 -3.89 2.92
C SER A 17 0.38 -3.91 2.54
N PHE A 18 1.22 -3.38 3.42
CA PHE A 18 2.67 -3.37 3.29
C PHE A 18 3.25 -4.01 4.56
N PHE A 19 3.97 -5.12 4.38
CA PHE A 19 4.59 -5.87 5.47
C PHE A 19 6.10 -5.87 5.31
N ALA A 20 6.80 -5.15 6.19
CA ALA A 20 8.26 -5.12 6.22
C ALA A 20 8.81 -6.12 7.25
N TYR A 21 9.85 -6.85 6.88
CA TYR A 21 10.56 -7.75 7.78
C TYR A 21 11.69 -7.00 8.48
N LEU A 22 11.65 -6.98 9.81
CA LEU A 22 12.57 -6.22 10.65
C LEU A 22 13.76 -7.05 11.14
N CYS A 23 13.67 -8.37 11.06
CA CYS A 23 14.76 -9.31 11.34
C CYS A 23 14.73 -10.47 10.34
N PRO A 24 15.87 -11.16 10.11
CA PRO A 24 15.84 -12.44 9.44
C PRO A 24 15.15 -13.48 10.35
N CYS A 25 14.57 -14.51 9.74
CA CYS A 25 14.04 -15.66 10.46
C CYS A 25 14.93 -16.86 10.14
N ALA A 26 15.46 -17.55 11.16
CA ALA A 26 16.40 -18.65 10.96
C ALA A 26 15.73 -19.87 10.30
N GLY A 27 14.44 -20.10 10.58
CA GLY A 27 13.64 -21.12 9.91
C GLY A 27 12.15 -20.82 9.88
N GLY A 28 11.52 -21.06 8.73
CA GLY A 28 10.07 -20.89 8.53
C GLY A 28 9.65 -19.42 8.42
N GLY A 29 8.47 -19.08 8.97
CA GLY A 29 8.04 -17.69 9.11
C GLY A 29 7.63 -17.00 7.81
N ARG A 30 7.40 -17.71 6.70
CA ARG A 30 7.05 -17.07 5.43
C ARG A 30 5.72 -16.32 5.53
N THR A 31 5.55 -15.29 4.72
CA THR A 31 4.22 -14.71 4.47
C THR A 31 3.65 -15.43 3.27
N TYR A 32 2.63 -16.27 3.48
CA TYR A 32 2.11 -17.18 2.46
C TYR A 32 0.68 -16.81 2.03
N PHE A 33 0.45 -16.84 0.72
CA PHE A 33 -0.82 -16.56 0.06
C PHE A 33 -1.37 -17.86 -0.56
N PRO A 34 -2.21 -18.63 0.15
CA PRO A 34 -2.63 -19.96 -0.28
C PRO A 34 -3.32 -20.02 -1.64
N LYS A 35 -4.15 -19.03 -1.97
CA LYS A 35 -4.87 -19.00 -3.26
C LYS A 35 -3.95 -18.68 -4.45
N LEU A 36 -2.87 -17.95 -4.21
CA LEU A 36 -1.85 -17.63 -5.21
C LEU A 36 -0.71 -18.65 -5.23
N ARG A 37 -0.63 -19.52 -4.22
CA ARG A 37 0.46 -20.52 -4.03
C ARG A 37 1.85 -19.88 -4.03
N VAL A 38 1.94 -18.67 -3.48
CA VAL A 38 3.20 -17.92 -3.36
C VAL A 38 3.47 -17.62 -1.90
N GLY A 39 4.75 -17.72 -1.49
CA GLY A 39 5.16 -17.36 -0.15
C GLY A 39 6.53 -16.74 -0.13
N PHE A 40 6.66 -15.73 0.72
CA PHE A 40 7.83 -14.86 0.81
C PHE A 40 8.59 -15.14 2.10
N THR A 41 9.86 -15.48 1.97
CA THR A 41 10.77 -15.72 3.10
C THR A 41 11.16 -14.40 3.76
N PRO A 42 11.16 -14.31 5.11
CA PRO A 42 11.61 -13.10 5.80
C PRO A 42 13.08 -12.79 5.53
N GLU A 43 13.34 -11.69 4.84
CA GLU A 43 14.68 -11.14 4.64
C GLU A 43 14.74 -9.74 5.26
N ILE A 44 15.74 -9.47 6.10
CA ILE A 44 15.85 -8.19 6.80
C ILE A 44 15.86 -7.01 5.81
N GLY A 45 15.02 -6.01 6.07
CA GLY A 45 14.90 -4.83 5.22
C GLY A 45 14.05 -5.03 3.96
N SER A 46 13.64 -6.26 3.64
CA SER A 46 12.68 -6.51 2.56
C SER A 46 11.24 -6.27 3.01
N ALA A 47 10.35 -6.14 2.03
CA ALA A 47 8.92 -5.99 2.28
C ALA A 47 8.08 -6.68 1.19
N VAL A 48 6.89 -7.11 1.57
CA VAL A 48 5.85 -7.60 0.67
C VAL A 48 4.71 -6.59 0.66
N CYS A 49 4.23 -6.23 -0.53
CA CYS A 49 3.17 -5.24 -0.72
C CYS A 49 2.10 -5.80 -1.64
N TRP A 50 0.82 -5.62 -1.29
CA TRP A 50 -0.31 -6.08 -2.10
C TRP A 50 -1.54 -5.20 -1.90
N TYR A 51 -2.41 -5.19 -2.90
CA TYR A 51 -3.76 -4.61 -2.80
C TYR A 51 -4.69 -5.60 -2.11
N ASN A 52 -5.50 -5.16 -1.14
CA ASN A 52 -6.50 -6.04 -0.52
C ASN A 52 -7.86 -5.99 -1.25
N LEU A 53 -8.02 -5.09 -2.23
CA LEU A 53 -9.24 -4.92 -3.01
C LEU A 53 -8.99 -5.27 -4.47
N ASP A 54 -10.01 -5.80 -5.14
CA ASP A 54 -10.01 -6.00 -6.58
C ASP A 54 -10.31 -4.69 -7.33
N ARG A 55 -10.30 -4.75 -8.67
CA ARG A 55 -10.60 -3.60 -9.53
C ARG A 55 -12.02 -3.03 -9.38
N HIS A 56 -12.90 -3.75 -8.70
CA HIS A 56 -14.29 -3.37 -8.43
C HIS A 56 -14.47 -2.84 -6.99
N GLY A 57 -13.41 -2.80 -6.18
CA GLY A 57 -13.44 -2.36 -4.79
C GLY A 57 -13.91 -3.42 -3.80
N ASN A 58 -14.10 -4.67 -4.23
CA ASN A 58 -14.43 -5.78 -3.34
C ASN A 58 -13.17 -6.36 -2.71
N LEU A 59 -13.30 -7.03 -1.55
CA LEU A 59 -12.18 -7.77 -0.97
C LEU A 59 -11.64 -8.79 -1.98
N ASP A 60 -10.34 -8.69 -2.28
CA ASP A 60 -9.69 -9.64 -3.19
C ASP A 60 -9.31 -10.91 -2.43
N ASP A 61 -10.16 -11.91 -2.55
CA ASP A 61 -10.04 -13.19 -1.85
C ASP A 61 -8.72 -13.93 -2.17
N ARG A 62 -8.08 -13.62 -3.31
CA ARG A 62 -6.76 -14.20 -3.67
C ARG A 62 -5.66 -13.75 -2.72
N THR A 63 -5.85 -12.61 -2.07
CA THR A 63 -4.86 -11.99 -1.16
C THR A 63 -5.03 -12.41 0.29
N LEU A 64 -5.89 -13.40 0.57
CA LEU A 64 -5.87 -14.12 1.84
C LEU A 64 -4.45 -14.62 2.11
N HIS A 65 -3.94 -14.33 3.30
CA HIS A 65 -2.57 -14.64 3.67
C HIS A 65 -2.44 -14.93 5.16
N ALA A 66 -1.36 -15.63 5.52
CA ALA A 66 -0.97 -15.87 6.89
C ALA A 66 0.56 -15.85 7.03
N GLY A 67 1.03 -15.62 8.24
CA GLY A 67 2.39 -16.00 8.61
C GLY A 67 2.44 -17.50 8.84
N GLU A 68 3.31 -18.20 8.11
CA GLU A 68 3.64 -19.59 8.41
C GLU A 68 4.35 -19.68 9.77
N PRO A 69 4.27 -20.81 10.48
CA PRO A 69 4.98 -21.01 11.74
C PRO A 69 6.48 -20.71 11.62
N VAL A 70 7.04 -20.08 12.64
CA VAL A 70 8.49 -19.95 12.80
C VAL A 70 8.99 -21.26 13.41
N SER A 71 9.88 -21.95 12.72
CA SER A 71 10.45 -23.21 13.20
C SER A 71 11.76 -23.00 13.95
N ASP A 72 12.46 -21.89 13.70
CA ASP A 72 13.69 -21.52 14.40
C ASP A 72 13.87 -19.99 14.44
N GLY A 73 14.29 -19.47 15.60
CA GLY A 73 14.45 -18.04 15.88
C GLY A 73 13.13 -17.29 16.10
N GLU A 74 13.10 -16.02 15.69
CA GLU A 74 11.95 -15.12 15.84
C GLU A 74 11.64 -14.39 14.53
N LYS A 75 10.39 -13.90 14.39
CA LYS A 75 9.96 -13.07 13.26
C LYS A 75 9.39 -11.75 13.76
N TRP A 76 10.13 -10.67 13.52
CA TRP A 76 9.68 -9.30 13.77
C TRP A 76 9.28 -8.64 12.46
N GLY A 77 8.12 -7.99 12.44
CA GLY A 77 7.61 -7.34 11.25
C GLY A 77 6.74 -6.13 11.55
N LEU A 78 6.69 -5.21 10.59
CA LEU A 78 5.86 -4.01 10.62
C LEU A 78 4.75 -4.11 9.57
N ASN A 79 3.50 -4.04 10.02
CA ASN A 79 2.34 -3.90 9.14
C ASN A 79 1.96 -2.43 8.99
N VAL A 80 1.92 -1.95 7.75
CA VAL A 80 1.34 -0.65 7.38
C VAL A 80 0.14 -0.89 6.48
N TRP A 81 -1.00 -0.29 6.84
CA TRP A 81 -2.21 -0.36 6.03
C TRP A 81 -2.57 1.02 5.50
N LEU A 82 -2.52 1.18 4.18
CA LEU A 82 -3.05 2.36 3.51
C LEU A 82 -4.54 2.15 3.27
N ARG A 83 -5.34 3.17 3.53
CA ARG A 83 -6.80 3.13 3.37
C ARG A 83 -7.25 3.94 2.18
N GLU A 84 -8.43 3.63 1.66
CA GLU A 84 -9.02 4.29 0.49
C GLU A 84 -9.17 5.81 0.68
N ARG A 85 -9.38 6.26 1.92
CA ARG A 85 -9.55 7.68 2.26
C ARG A 85 -8.63 8.07 3.41
N PRO A 86 -8.03 9.27 3.37
CA PRO A 86 -7.22 9.78 4.47
C PRO A 86 -8.09 9.99 5.71
N ARG A 87 -7.48 9.83 6.89
CA ARG A 87 -8.15 10.21 8.14
C ARG A 87 -8.29 11.71 8.20
N VAL A 88 -9.50 12.21 8.03
CA VAL A 88 -9.79 13.63 8.24
C VAL A 88 -9.86 13.88 9.74
N ARG A 89 -8.92 14.64 10.29
CA ARG A 89 -9.06 15.18 11.65
C ARG A 89 -10.12 16.28 11.61
N SER A 90 -11.20 16.12 12.38
CA SER A 90 -12.14 17.19 12.65
C SER A 90 -11.37 18.41 13.19
N GLY A 91 -11.34 19.50 12.42
CA GLY A 91 -10.65 20.74 12.76
C GLY A 91 -9.63 21.25 11.74
N VAL A 92 -9.10 20.39 10.85
CA VAL A 92 -8.20 20.85 9.76
C VAL A 92 -9.02 21.07 8.51
N ARG A 93 -9.46 22.31 8.28
CA ARG A 93 -10.09 22.72 7.03
C ARG A 93 -9.00 22.76 5.95
N MET A 94 -8.86 21.69 5.18
CA MET A 94 -7.94 21.63 4.05
C MET A 94 -8.41 22.68 3.04
N ARG A 95 -7.72 23.84 3.01
CA ARG A 95 -7.99 24.87 2.01
C ARG A 95 -7.67 24.24 0.66
N ARG A 96 -8.71 23.92 -0.12
CA ARG A 96 -8.56 23.68 -1.57
C ARG A 96 -7.88 24.92 -2.14
N ARG A 97 -6.58 24.86 -2.38
CA ARG A 97 -5.99 25.69 -3.43
C ARG A 97 -6.47 25.07 -4.73
N VAL A 98 -7.52 25.66 -5.30
CA VAL A 98 -7.82 25.46 -6.71
C VAL A 98 -6.65 26.11 -7.43
N ALA A 99 -5.63 25.32 -7.76
CA ALA A 99 -4.71 25.73 -8.81
C ALA A 99 -5.50 25.55 -10.10
N ASN A 100 -6.02 26.66 -10.65
CA ASN A 100 -6.42 26.72 -12.04
C ASN A 100 -5.17 26.50 -12.88
N ALA A 101 -4.81 25.24 -13.12
CA ALA A 101 -3.92 24.87 -14.21
C ALA A 101 -4.82 24.59 -15.42
N SER A 102 -5.20 25.66 -16.12
CA SER A 102 -5.75 25.54 -17.47
C SER A 102 -4.63 25.03 -18.36
N LEU A 103 -4.73 23.79 -18.83
CA LEU A 103 -3.83 23.24 -19.83
C LEU A 103 -4.31 23.78 -21.20
N HIS A 104 -3.65 24.82 -21.72
CA HIS A 104 -3.73 25.14 -23.14
C HIS A 104 -2.69 24.32 -23.88
N LEU A 105 -3.16 23.40 -24.73
CA LEU A 105 -2.35 22.79 -25.77
C LEU A 105 -2.39 23.72 -26.97
N GLU A 106 -1.34 24.51 -27.15
CA GLU A 106 -1.02 25.06 -28.47
C GLU A 106 -0.16 23.99 -29.16
N ALA A 107 -0.76 23.30 -30.12
CA ALA A 107 0.01 22.60 -31.14
C ALA A 107 0.50 23.67 -32.09
N ASP A 108 1.81 23.88 -32.15
CA ASP A 108 2.62 24.31 -33.30
C ASP A 108 3.96 24.82 -32.75
N ASP A 109 5.02 24.00 -32.84
CA ASP A 109 6.13 24.29 -33.76
C ASP A 109 7.21 23.20 -33.67
N LEU A 110 7.68 22.76 -34.84
CA LEU A 110 8.79 21.84 -35.02
C LEU A 110 10.09 22.61 -34.81
N GLY A 111 10.88 22.28 -33.78
CA GLY A 111 12.19 22.93 -33.60
C GLY A 111 13.03 22.38 -32.45
N SER A 112 13.94 21.48 -32.80
CA SER A 112 15.19 21.11 -32.11
C SER A 112 15.47 21.68 -30.70
N GLY A 113 15.54 20.76 -29.72
CA GLY A 113 16.52 20.82 -28.62
C GLY A 113 16.15 21.66 -27.38
N GLY A 114 15.65 21.01 -26.34
CA GLY A 114 15.53 21.61 -25.02
C GLY A 114 15.35 20.57 -23.90
N SER A 115 16.36 20.42 -23.04
CA SER A 115 16.36 19.57 -21.85
C SER A 115 15.46 20.17 -20.76
N VAL A 116 14.50 19.41 -20.25
CA VAL A 116 13.64 19.80 -19.11
C VAL A 116 14.25 19.33 -17.80
N ARG A 117 14.46 20.25 -16.85
CA ARG A 117 14.81 19.96 -15.45
C ARG A 117 13.59 20.24 -14.57
N VAL A 118 13.17 19.26 -13.77
CA VAL A 118 12.05 19.38 -12.84
C VAL A 118 12.58 19.78 -11.45
N ARG A 119 11.94 20.76 -10.79
CA ARG A 119 12.09 21.05 -9.36
C ARG A 119 10.95 20.40 -8.58
#